data_AF-A0A7L9ME88-F1
#
_entry.id   AF-A0A7L9ME88-F1
#
_cell.length_a   1.000
_cell.length_b   1.000
_cell.length_c   1.000
_cell.angle_alpha   90.00
_cell.angle_beta   90.00
_cell.angle_gamma   90.00
#
_symmetry.space_group_name_H-M   'P 1'
#
loop_
_entity.id
_entity.type
_entity.pdbx_description
1 polymer ?
#
loop_
_entity_poly.entity_id
_entity_poly.type
_entity_poly.pdbx_seq_one_letter_code
_entity_poly.pdbx_strand_id
1 'polypeptide(L)'
;MLIRYLLATLAAGLLAGLLVTPAMYLKTVPLILQAETYEDAAGGHHHGEAEVAPHDHAAPAAEARDEEGAELPFGRLGNTMLANLVAGAGFALLLGGVALLLGRRITVQNGIFWGLAGFFAVAFLPALGLSPELPAMPAADLAERQLWWIATVVMSGLGIYLLILRHELWAKVLGLVLIVAPHLYGAPHPEDISSPVPSLLASQYAVASLATNLFMWAVIGLALGWFIQHYASSEMEG
;
A
#
# COMPACT_ATOMS: atom_id res chain seq x y z
N MET A 1 -25.43 -7.20 13.05
CA MET A 1 -24.61 -8.38 12.73
C MET A 1 -23.53 -8.03 11.72
N LEU A 2 -23.87 -7.70 10.48
CA LEU A 2 -22.85 -7.27 9.51
C LEU A 2 -22.54 -5.77 9.60
N ILE A 3 -23.57 -4.95 9.88
CA ILE A 3 -23.44 -3.48 9.86
C ILE A 3 -22.51 -2.97 10.96
N ARG A 4 -22.62 -3.46 12.20
CA ARG A 4 -21.74 -2.98 13.29
C ARG A 4 -20.29 -3.41 13.06
N TYR A 5 -20.09 -4.63 12.58
CA TYR A 5 -18.77 -5.10 12.18
C TYR A 5 -18.17 -4.22 11.07
N LEU A 6 -18.93 -3.97 10.00
CA LEU A 6 -18.52 -3.11 8.90
C LEU A 6 -18.16 -1.70 9.37
N LEU A 7 -19.01 -1.07 10.20
CA LEU A 7 -18.73 0.26 10.76
C LEU A 7 -17.51 0.27 11.67
N ALA A 8 -17.33 -0.76 12.51
CA ALA A 8 -16.16 -0.91 13.37
C ALA A 8 -14.86 -1.05 12.54
N THR A 9 -14.89 -1.88 11.49
CA THR A 9 -13.74 -2.05 10.58
C THR A 9 -13.43 -0.77 9.80
N LEU A 10 -14.47 -0.05 9.34
CA LEU A 10 -14.31 1.19 8.62
C LEU A 10 -13.72 2.28 9.53
N ALA A 11 -14.24 2.42 10.75
CA ALA A 11 -13.72 3.37 11.74
C ALA A 11 -12.25 3.09 12.09
N ALA A 12 -11.87 1.82 12.25
CA ALA A 12 -10.49 1.42 12.48
C ALA A 12 -9.56 1.84 11.32
N GLY A 13 -10.00 1.59 10.08
CA GLY A 13 -9.25 1.95 8.89
C GLY A 13 -9.11 3.45 8.67
N LEU A 14 -10.19 4.21 8.86
CA LEU A 14 -10.17 5.67 8.79
C LEU A 14 -9.24 6.28 9.84
N LEU A 15 -9.25 5.75 11.07
CA LEU A 15 -8.31 6.17 12.12
C LEU A 15 -6.86 5.93 11.69
N ALA A 16 -6.56 4.76 11.12
CA ALA A 16 -5.22 4.45 10.62
C ALA A 16 -4.79 5.38 9.47
N GLY A 17 -5.69 5.64 8.51
CA GLY A 17 -5.44 6.57 7.41
C GLY A 17 -5.18 8.01 7.87
N LEU A 18 -5.93 8.46 8.88
CA LEU A 18 -5.72 9.77 9.50
C LEU A 18 -4.34 9.84 10.19
N LEU A 19 -3.98 8.81 10.95
CA LEU A 19 -2.73 8.80 11.73
C LEU A 19 -1.47 8.56 10.87
N VAL A 20 -1.55 7.83 9.76
CA VAL A 20 -0.38 7.62 8.88
C VAL A 20 -0.03 8.87 8.08
N THR A 21 -1.00 9.74 7.80
CA THR A 21 -0.78 10.98 7.03
C THR A 21 0.34 11.87 7.59
N PRO A 22 0.37 12.24 8.89
CA PRO A 22 1.49 12.99 9.43
C PRO A 22 2.81 12.21 9.40
N ALA A 23 2.80 10.88 9.56
CA ALA A 23 4.00 10.08 9.44
C ALA A 23 4.61 10.14 8.03
N MET A 24 3.77 10.06 6.98
CA MET A 24 4.20 10.28 5.59
C MET A 24 4.79 11.67 5.39
N TYR A 25 4.12 12.71 5.89
CA TYR A 25 4.60 14.09 5.76
C TYR A 25 5.95 14.32 6.45
N LEU A 26 6.27 13.57 7.49
CA LEU A 26 7.54 13.65 8.20
C LEU A 26 8.64 12.77 7.59
N LYS A 27 8.30 11.69 6.88
CA LYS A 27 9.27 10.66 6.48
C LYS A 27 9.36 10.41 4.98
N THR A 28 8.25 10.42 4.25
CA THR A 28 8.25 10.09 2.81
C THR A 28 8.15 11.33 1.95
N VAL A 29 7.29 12.30 2.30
CA VAL A 29 7.07 13.52 1.49
C VAL A 29 8.36 14.32 1.27
N PRO A 30 9.23 14.57 2.27
CA PRO A 30 10.47 15.30 2.01
C PRO A 30 11.40 14.62 1.01
N LEU A 31 11.40 13.28 1.00
CA LEU A 31 12.22 12.47 0.08
C LEU A 31 11.63 12.50 -1.34
N ILE A 32 10.31 12.51 -1.46
CA ILE A 32 9.59 12.68 -2.74
C ILE A 32 9.92 14.05 -3.33
N LEU A 33 9.75 15.13 -2.56
CA LEU A 33 10.07 16.49 -3.02
C LEU A 33 11.55 16.63 -3.42
N GLN A 34 12.45 15.94 -2.72
CA GLN A 34 13.86 15.92 -3.11
C GLN A 34 14.09 15.15 -4.42
N ALA A 35 13.37 14.04 -4.65
CA ALA A 35 13.46 13.26 -5.88
C ALA A 35 12.94 14.04 -7.10
N GLU A 36 11.83 14.78 -6.94
CA GLU A 36 11.26 15.65 -7.98
C GLU A 36 12.32 16.64 -8.54
N THR A 37 13.24 17.15 -7.71
CA THR A 37 14.32 18.04 -8.20
C THR A 37 15.30 17.37 -9.18
N TYR A 38 15.45 16.05 -9.10
CA TYR A 38 16.28 15.29 -10.05
C TYR A 38 15.53 15.00 -11.35
N GLU A 39 14.20 14.88 -11.29
CA GLU A 39 13.32 14.76 -12.45
C GLU A 39 13.34 16.05 -13.28
N ASP A 40 13.12 17.20 -12.63
CA ASP A 40 13.14 18.52 -13.25
C ASP A 40 14.51 18.80 -13.89
N ALA A 41 15.60 18.49 -13.18
CA ALA A 41 16.96 18.69 -13.67
C ALA A 41 17.35 17.76 -14.84
N ALA A 42 16.73 16.59 -14.95
CA ALA A 42 16.92 15.65 -16.05
C ALA A 42 16.10 16.04 -17.31
N GLY A 43 15.41 17.19 -17.29
CA GLY A 43 14.56 17.67 -18.38
C GLY A 43 13.11 17.25 -18.23
N GLY A 44 12.64 17.04 -16.99
CA GLY A 44 11.23 16.76 -16.69
C GLY A 44 10.29 17.77 -17.36
N HIS A 45 9.16 17.27 -17.84
CA HIS A 45 8.15 18.05 -18.56
C HIS A 45 7.54 19.15 -17.67
N HIS A 46 8.14 20.34 -17.68
CA HIS A 46 7.53 21.53 -17.10
C HIS A 46 6.36 21.99 -17.97
N HIS A 47 5.12 21.76 -17.51
CA HIS A 47 3.98 22.61 -17.89
C HIS A 47 3.75 23.66 -16.81
N GLY A 48 4.68 24.61 -16.76
CA GLY A 48 4.56 25.84 -15.99
C GLY A 48 4.72 27.04 -16.88
N GLU A 49 3.69 27.38 -17.66
CA GLU A 49 3.30 28.75 -17.99
C GLU A 49 2.01 28.71 -18.80
N ALA A 50 0.90 29.12 -18.17
CA ALA A 50 -0.30 29.52 -18.89
C ALA A 50 0.03 30.82 -19.64
N GLU A 51 0.64 30.68 -20.82
CA GLU A 51 0.65 31.74 -21.82
C GLU A 51 -0.78 31.93 -22.32
N VAL A 52 -1.33 33.08 -22.00
CA VAL A 52 -2.62 33.56 -22.51
C VAL A 52 -2.44 33.90 -24.00
N ALA A 53 -3.01 33.08 -24.88
CA ALA A 53 -3.26 33.43 -26.28
C ALA A 53 -4.64 32.92 -26.74
N PRO A 54 -5.35 33.67 -27.61
CA PRO A 54 -6.81 33.62 -27.72
C PRO A 54 -7.34 32.48 -28.61
N HIS A 55 -8.59 32.11 -28.34
CA HIS A 55 -9.41 31.10 -29.03
C HIS A 55 -9.39 31.14 -30.57
N ASP A 56 -9.30 29.96 -31.21
CA ASP A 56 -10.16 29.63 -32.36
C ASP A 56 -10.32 28.10 -32.58
N HIS A 57 -11.42 27.70 -33.21
CA HIS A 57 -12.02 26.36 -33.21
C HIS A 57 -11.45 25.35 -34.23
N ALA A 58 -11.08 24.13 -33.79
CA ALA A 58 -11.26 22.85 -34.52
C ALA A 58 -10.90 21.63 -33.64
N ALA A 59 -11.81 20.66 -33.51
CA ALA A 59 -11.63 19.39 -32.78
C ALA A 59 -11.15 18.25 -33.73
N PRO A 60 -10.85 17.03 -33.25
CA PRO A 60 -10.14 16.64 -32.03
C PRO A 60 -8.90 15.77 -32.37
N ALA A 61 -7.73 16.06 -31.82
CA ALA A 61 -6.65 15.07 -31.77
C ALA A 61 -6.77 14.33 -30.43
N ALA A 62 -6.91 13.01 -30.50
CA ALA A 62 -6.83 12.14 -29.34
C ALA A 62 -5.41 12.22 -28.78
N GLU A 63 -5.18 13.14 -27.86
CA GLU A 63 -3.97 13.19 -27.06
C GLU A 63 -3.98 11.99 -26.12
N ALA A 64 -2.89 11.23 -26.21
CA ALA A 64 -2.54 10.20 -25.26
C ALA A 64 -2.67 10.81 -23.87
N ARG A 65 -3.61 10.27 -23.07
CA ARG A 65 -3.64 10.56 -21.65
C ARG A 65 -2.40 9.90 -21.07
N ASP A 66 -1.33 10.67 -20.98
CA ASP A 66 -0.27 10.40 -20.04
C ASP A 66 -0.93 10.16 -18.69
N GLU A 67 -0.51 9.08 -18.03
CA GLU A 67 -1.06 8.60 -16.75
C GLU A 67 -0.66 9.55 -15.59
N GLU A 68 -0.94 10.84 -15.73
CA GLU A 68 -0.98 11.77 -14.60
C GLU A 68 -2.20 11.39 -13.76
N GLY A 69 -1.95 10.67 -12.67
CA GLY A 69 -3.00 10.34 -11.70
C GLY A 69 -3.73 11.62 -11.30
N ALA A 70 -5.03 11.68 -11.58
CA ALA A 70 -5.84 12.90 -11.42
C ALA A 70 -5.61 13.54 -10.04
N GLU A 71 -4.85 14.64 -9.98
CA GLU A 71 -4.73 15.41 -8.75
C GLU A 71 -6.12 15.97 -8.40
N LEU A 72 -6.66 15.50 -7.28
CA LEU A 72 -7.92 15.99 -6.76
C LEU A 72 -7.77 17.46 -6.31
N PRO A 73 -8.87 18.24 -6.23
CA PRO A 73 -8.81 19.69 -6.01
C PRO A 73 -8.43 20.10 -4.57
N PHE A 74 -7.96 19.18 -3.72
CA PHE A 74 -7.69 19.43 -2.30
C PHE A 74 -6.21 19.74 -1.99
N GLY A 75 -5.38 19.87 -3.04
CA GLY A 75 -3.94 20.03 -2.92
C GLY A 75 -3.24 18.79 -2.35
N ARG A 76 -1.90 18.81 -2.30
CA ARG A 76 -1.08 17.65 -1.90
C ARG A 76 -1.51 17.00 -0.59
N LEU A 77 -1.77 17.83 0.44
CA LEU A 77 -2.12 17.35 1.77
C LEU A 77 -3.51 16.73 1.79
N GLY A 78 -4.50 17.40 1.20
CA GLY A 78 -5.85 16.87 1.12
C GLY A 78 -5.91 15.57 0.31
N ASN A 79 -5.21 15.52 -0.82
CA ASN A 79 -5.14 14.34 -1.69
C ASN A 79 -4.44 13.18 -0.99
N THR A 80 -3.31 13.43 -0.32
CA THR A 80 -2.57 12.40 0.45
C THR A 80 -3.42 11.89 1.61
N MET A 81 -4.07 12.79 2.35
CA MET A 81 -4.94 12.39 3.45
C MET A 81 -6.11 11.54 2.97
N LEU A 82 -6.77 11.93 1.87
CA LEU A 82 -7.86 11.17 1.29
C LEU A 82 -7.40 9.79 0.81
N ALA A 83 -6.27 9.72 0.11
CA ALA A 83 -5.68 8.45 -0.32
C ALA A 83 -5.40 7.53 0.87
N ASN A 84 -4.83 8.07 1.96
CA ASN A 84 -4.57 7.31 3.18
C ASN A 84 -5.86 6.85 3.88
N LEU A 85 -6.90 7.68 3.91
CA LEU A 85 -8.21 7.30 4.46
C LEU A 85 -8.84 6.15 3.68
N VAL A 86 -8.80 6.20 2.35
CA VAL A 86 -9.31 5.14 1.47
C VAL A 86 -8.49 3.87 1.62
N ALA A 87 -7.16 3.97 1.61
CA ALA A 87 -6.27 2.83 1.79
C ALA A 87 -6.46 2.18 3.17
N GLY A 88 -6.47 2.99 4.24
CA GLY A 88 -6.71 2.52 5.61
C GLY A 88 -8.06 1.82 5.75
N ALA A 89 -9.13 2.42 5.23
CA ALA A 89 -10.47 1.81 5.19
C ALA A 89 -10.46 0.47 4.43
N GLY A 90 -9.89 0.44 3.22
CA GLY A 90 -9.81 -0.76 2.38
C GLY A 90 -9.03 -1.90 3.05
N PHE A 91 -7.85 -1.62 3.60
CA PHE A 91 -7.04 -2.63 4.28
C PHE A 91 -7.69 -3.13 5.56
N ALA A 92 -8.34 -2.27 6.34
CA ALA A 92 -9.06 -2.69 7.54
C ALA A 92 -10.29 -3.57 7.21
N LEU A 93 -11.02 -3.23 6.14
CA LEU A 93 -12.13 -4.05 5.63
C LEU A 93 -11.64 -5.40 5.12
N LEU A 94 -10.52 -5.42 4.38
CA LEU A 94 -9.91 -6.66 3.89
C LEU A 94 -9.51 -7.56 5.07
N LEU A 95 -8.81 -7.02 6.07
CA LEU A 95 -8.34 -7.78 7.21
C LEU A 95 -9.49 -8.31 8.08
N GLY A 96 -10.51 -7.46 8.32
CA GLY A 96 -11.74 -7.88 8.99
C GLY A 96 -12.51 -8.95 8.20
N GLY A 97 -12.62 -8.79 6.88
CA GLY A 97 -13.25 -9.78 6.00
C GLY A 97 -12.55 -11.13 6.04
N VAL A 98 -11.21 -11.14 5.98
CA VAL A 98 -10.41 -12.37 6.13
C VAL A 98 -10.64 -13.00 7.51
N ALA A 99 -10.66 -12.21 8.59
CA ALA A 99 -10.93 -12.72 9.93
C ALA A 99 -12.32 -13.37 10.03
N LEU A 100 -13.35 -12.76 9.43
CA LEU A 100 -14.70 -13.34 9.35
C LEU A 100 -14.72 -14.66 8.58
N LEU A 101 -14.10 -14.71 7.38
CA LEU A 101 -14.03 -15.94 6.57
C LEU A 101 -13.31 -17.08 7.29
N LEU A 102 -12.31 -16.75 8.12
CA LEU A 102 -11.58 -17.71 8.93
C LEU A 102 -12.29 -18.07 10.25
N GLY A 103 -13.44 -17.45 10.56
CA GLY A 103 -14.14 -17.63 11.83
C GLY A 103 -13.31 -17.19 13.04
N ARG A 104 -12.38 -16.25 12.86
CA ARG A 104 -11.47 -15.77 13.89
C ARG A 104 -11.85 -14.37 14.35
N ARG A 105 -11.80 -14.16 15.66
CA ARG A 105 -12.06 -12.85 16.24
C ARG A 105 -10.77 -12.05 16.32
N ILE A 106 -10.79 -10.82 15.81
CA ILE A 106 -9.77 -9.81 16.10
C ILE A 106 -10.13 -9.16 17.44
N THR A 107 -9.20 -9.18 18.38
CA THR A 107 -9.33 -8.66 19.75
C THR A 107 -8.17 -7.72 20.05
N VAL A 108 -8.25 -6.97 21.15
CA VAL A 108 -7.13 -6.10 21.59
C VAL A 108 -5.84 -6.90 21.82
N GLN A 109 -5.95 -8.17 22.21
CA GLN A 109 -4.80 -9.04 22.50
C GLN A 109 -4.10 -9.57 21.24
N ASN A 110 -4.85 -9.77 20.15
CA ASN A 110 -4.30 -10.37 18.93
C ASN A 110 -4.26 -9.42 17.73
N GLY A 111 -4.86 -8.24 17.84
CA GLY A 111 -5.00 -7.28 16.73
C GLY A 111 -3.67 -6.88 16.13
N ILE A 112 -2.62 -6.72 16.94
CA ILE A 112 -1.28 -6.42 16.43
C ILE A 112 -0.75 -7.52 15.50
N PHE A 113 -1.02 -8.80 15.78
CA PHE A 113 -0.57 -9.89 14.91
C PHE A 113 -1.32 -9.91 13.58
N TRP A 114 -2.60 -9.54 13.57
CA TRP A 114 -3.34 -9.32 12.32
C TRP A 114 -2.73 -8.19 11.50
N GLY A 115 -2.45 -7.05 12.13
CA GLY A 115 -1.77 -5.92 11.49
C GLY A 115 -0.43 -6.33 10.90
N LEU A 116 0.42 -6.99 11.68
CA LEU A 116 1.73 -7.48 11.22
C LEU A 116 1.60 -8.49 10.08
N ALA A 117 0.66 -9.43 10.15
CA ALA A 117 0.43 -10.37 9.04
C ALA A 117 0.04 -9.65 7.75
N GLY A 118 -0.82 -8.63 7.84
CA GLY A 118 -1.17 -7.76 6.72
C GLY A 118 0.03 -6.99 6.17
N PHE A 119 0.86 -6.41 7.04
CA PHE A 119 2.11 -5.75 6.64
C PHE A 119 3.05 -6.70 5.90
N PHE A 120 3.27 -7.91 6.43
CA PHE A 120 4.14 -8.88 5.79
C PHE A 120 3.61 -9.32 4.43
N ALA A 121 2.31 -9.61 4.33
CA ALA A 121 1.69 -10.09 3.11
C ALA A 121 1.62 -9.01 2.02
N VAL A 122 1.24 -7.78 2.37
CA VAL A 122 0.87 -6.74 1.40
C VAL A 122 2.00 -5.75 1.11
N ALA A 123 2.90 -5.52 2.06
CA ALA A 123 3.95 -4.50 1.94
C ALA A 123 5.36 -5.10 1.96
N PHE A 124 5.74 -5.82 3.01
CA PHE A 124 7.13 -6.24 3.22
C PHE A 124 7.61 -7.28 2.21
N LEU A 125 6.88 -8.39 2.04
CA LEU A 125 7.30 -9.45 1.12
C LEU A 125 7.35 -8.95 -0.33
N PRO A 126 6.33 -8.25 -0.86
CA PRO A 126 6.45 -7.63 -2.18
C PRO A 126 7.65 -6.67 -2.29
N ALA A 127 7.93 -5.87 -1.26
CA ALA A 127 9.05 -4.92 -1.26
C ALA A 127 10.44 -5.56 -1.34
N LEU A 128 10.59 -6.85 -1.01
CA LEU A 128 11.85 -7.58 -1.21
C LEU A 128 12.18 -7.79 -2.69
N GLY A 129 11.17 -7.83 -3.56
CA GLY A 129 11.34 -7.90 -5.02
C GLY A 129 11.16 -6.55 -5.71
N LEU A 130 10.10 -5.82 -5.36
CA LEU A 130 9.79 -4.49 -5.90
C LEU A 130 9.82 -3.47 -4.75
N SER A 131 11.01 -2.98 -4.43
CA SER A 131 11.17 -1.96 -3.38
C SER A 131 10.41 -0.69 -3.72
N PRO A 132 9.91 0.08 -2.72
CA PRO A 132 9.24 1.36 -2.99
C PRO A 132 10.15 2.31 -3.77
N GLU A 133 9.65 2.83 -4.88
CA GLU A 133 10.38 3.68 -5.83
C GLU A 133 10.02 5.16 -5.62
N LEU A 134 11.00 6.04 -5.84
CA LEU A 134 10.80 7.48 -5.92
C LEU A 134 10.36 7.89 -7.34
N PRO A 135 9.80 9.12 -7.51
CA PRO A 135 9.67 9.73 -8.83
C PRO A 135 10.99 9.69 -9.62
N ALA A 136 10.89 9.67 -10.95
CA ALA A 136 12.00 9.57 -11.90
C ALA A 136 12.92 8.34 -11.78
N MET A 137 12.59 7.34 -10.95
CA MET A 137 13.30 6.06 -10.98
C MET A 137 12.85 5.22 -12.19
N PRO A 138 13.78 4.48 -12.84
CA PRO A 138 13.41 3.56 -13.91
C PRO A 138 12.54 2.44 -13.35
N ALA A 139 11.49 2.10 -14.08
CA ALA A 139 10.51 1.09 -13.69
C ALA A 139 10.24 0.11 -14.83
N ALA A 140 10.00 -1.15 -14.48
CA ALA A 140 9.47 -2.12 -15.42
C ALA A 140 8.01 -1.78 -15.81
N ASP A 141 7.48 -2.51 -16.79
CA ASP A 141 6.08 -2.40 -17.20
C ASP A 141 5.13 -2.45 -15.99
N LEU A 142 4.14 -1.55 -15.99
CA LEU A 142 3.23 -1.40 -14.87
C LEU A 142 2.36 -2.66 -14.67
N ALA A 143 1.87 -3.27 -15.75
CA ALA A 143 1.01 -4.44 -15.68
C ALA A 143 1.79 -5.65 -15.16
N GLU A 144 3.05 -5.82 -15.59
CA GLU A 144 3.92 -6.87 -15.08
C GLU A 144 4.18 -6.73 -13.58
N ARG A 145 4.51 -5.52 -13.10
CA ARG A 145 4.71 -5.24 -11.68
C ARG A 145 3.43 -5.48 -10.87
N GLN A 146 2.28 -5.03 -11.36
CA GLN A 146 0.99 -5.25 -10.71
C GLN A 146 0.65 -6.74 -10.61
N LEU A 147 0.84 -7.51 -11.68
CA LEU A 147 0.58 -8.95 -11.68
C LEU A 147 1.51 -9.67 -10.70
N TRP A 148 2.81 -9.36 -10.72
CA TRP A 148 3.78 -9.93 -9.79
C TRP A 148 3.47 -9.55 -8.33
N TRP A 149 3.09 -8.29 -8.09
CA TRP A 149 2.70 -7.82 -6.76
C TRP A 149 1.47 -8.58 -6.25
N ILE A 150 0.39 -8.67 -7.03
CA ILE A 150 -0.84 -9.40 -6.65
C ILE A 150 -0.52 -10.87 -6.36
N ALA A 151 0.28 -11.52 -7.22
CA ALA A 151 0.68 -12.90 -7.02
C ALA A 151 1.45 -13.07 -5.69
N THR A 152 2.41 -12.18 -5.43
CA THR A 152 3.19 -12.18 -4.19
C THR A 152 2.32 -11.98 -2.97
N VAL A 153 1.35 -11.05 -3.01
CA VAL A 153 0.42 -10.79 -1.90
C VAL A 153 -0.45 -12.01 -1.61
N VAL A 154 -1.05 -12.61 -2.65
CA VAL A 154 -1.92 -13.78 -2.49
C VAL A 154 -1.13 -14.98 -1.96
N MET A 155 0.03 -15.27 -2.54
CA MET A 155 0.87 -16.39 -2.11
C MET A 155 1.41 -16.19 -0.69
N SER A 156 1.80 -14.96 -0.34
CA SER A 156 2.25 -14.61 1.01
C SER A 156 1.12 -14.74 2.03
N GLY A 157 -0.08 -14.23 1.72
CA GLY A 157 -1.24 -14.36 2.59
C GLY A 157 -1.63 -15.81 2.84
N LEU A 158 -1.68 -16.64 1.79
CA LEU A 158 -1.92 -18.08 1.92
C LEU A 158 -0.79 -18.78 2.66
N GLY A 159 0.46 -18.41 2.42
CA GLY A 159 1.61 -18.99 3.10
C GLY A 159 1.62 -18.71 4.59
N ILE A 160 1.35 -17.46 4.98
CA ILE A 160 1.18 -17.05 6.39
C ILE A 160 0.00 -17.79 7.03
N TYR A 161 -1.13 -17.92 6.33
CA TYR A 161 -2.27 -18.72 6.80
C TYR A 161 -1.87 -20.16 7.10
N LEU A 162 -1.18 -20.83 6.17
CA LEU A 162 -0.75 -22.22 6.33
C LEU A 162 0.27 -22.36 7.47
N LEU A 163 1.21 -21.44 7.61
CA LEU A 163 2.24 -21.49 8.65
C LEU A 163 1.67 -21.29 10.06
N ILE A 164 0.69 -20.40 10.21
CA ILE A 164 0.17 -19.98 11.52
C ILE A 164 -1.04 -20.81 11.96
N LEU A 165 -1.99 -21.06 11.06
CA LEU A 165 -3.28 -21.66 11.42
C LEU A 165 -3.37 -23.17 11.17
N ARG A 166 -2.45 -23.77 10.41
CA ARG A 166 -2.42 -25.22 10.19
C ARG A 166 -1.38 -25.89 11.07
N HIS A 167 -1.72 -27.08 11.57
CA HIS A 167 -0.85 -27.84 12.46
C HIS A 167 0.01 -28.85 11.69
N GLU A 168 -0.44 -29.25 10.50
CA GLU A 168 0.15 -30.30 9.70
C GLU A 168 1.50 -29.88 9.11
N LEU A 169 2.50 -30.76 9.18
CA LEU A 169 3.85 -30.45 8.69
C LEU A 169 3.86 -30.13 7.19
N TRP A 170 3.08 -30.86 6.39
CA TRP A 170 2.97 -30.59 4.94
C TRP A 170 2.44 -29.18 4.66
N ALA A 171 1.51 -28.69 5.48
CA ALA A 171 0.94 -27.35 5.32
C ALA A 171 1.99 -26.29 5.63
N LYS A 172 2.84 -26.50 6.65
CA LYS A 172 3.95 -25.60 6.97
C LYS A 172 4.97 -25.54 5.85
N VAL A 173 5.34 -26.70 5.28
CA VAL A 173 6.26 -26.78 4.15
C VAL A 173 5.66 -26.05 2.94
N LEU A 174 4.40 -26.31 2.60
CA LEU A 174 3.71 -25.63 1.51
C LEU A 174 3.63 -24.11 1.76
N GLY A 175 3.35 -23.68 2.99
CA GLY A 175 3.28 -22.27 3.34
C GLY A 175 4.61 -21.54 3.13
N LEU A 176 5.72 -22.18 3.50
CA LEU A 176 7.06 -21.65 3.22
C LEU A 176 7.33 -21.59 1.71
N VAL A 177 6.98 -22.65 0.97
CA VAL A 177 7.12 -22.69 -0.49
C VAL A 177 6.33 -21.56 -1.15
N LEU A 178 5.10 -21.29 -0.71
CA LEU A 178 4.29 -20.20 -1.24
C LEU A 178 4.91 -18.82 -0.99
N ILE A 179 5.49 -18.59 0.19
CA ILE A 179 6.17 -17.33 0.48
C ILE A 179 7.43 -17.16 -0.39
N VAL A 180 8.18 -18.24 -0.61
CA VAL A 180 9.47 -18.18 -1.32
C VAL A 180 9.28 -18.15 -2.84
N ALA A 181 8.25 -18.79 -3.38
CA ALA A 181 8.08 -18.99 -4.81
C ALA A 181 8.07 -17.70 -5.67
N PRO A 182 7.37 -16.61 -5.31
CA PRO A 182 7.41 -15.36 -6.07
C PRO A 182 8.84 -14.77 -6.18
N HIS A 183 9.65 -14.95 -5.13
CA HIS A 183 11.03 -14.48 -5.09
C HIS A 183 11.98 -15.34 -5.93
N LEU A 184 11.67 -16.64 -6.08
CA LEU A 184 12.41 -17.52 -7.00
C LEU A 184 12.06 -17.25 -8.47
N TYR A 185 10.81 -16.88 -8.74
CA TYR A 185 10.41 -16.44 -10.07
C TYR A 185 11.09 -15.11 -10.46
N GLY A 186 11.25 -14.21 -9.48
CA GLY A 186 11.90 -12.92 -9.65
C GLY A 186 10.90 -11.82 -10.01
N ALA A 187 11.11 -10.63 -9.46
CA ALA A 187 10.30 -9.46 -9.78
C ALA A 187 10.70 -8.88 -11.14
N PRO A 188 9.76 -8.29 -11.90
CA PRO A 188 10.07 -7.58 -13.14
C PRO A 188 10.88 -6.32 -12.84
N HIS A 189 12.01 -6.14 -13.53
CA HIS A 189 12.89 -4.99 -13.39
C HIS A 189 13.10 -4.35 -14.76
N PRO A 190 13.35 -3.02 -14.82
CA PRO A 190 13.67 -2.37 -16.08
C PRO A 190 14.99 -2.92 -16.66
N GLU A 191 15.10 -2.95 -17.99
CA GLU A 191 16.33 -3.39 -18.67
C GLU A 191 17.50 -2.43 -18.39
N ASP A 192 17.21 -1.13 -18.31
CA ASP A 192 18.15 -0.10 -17.87
C ASP A 192 17.79 0.37 -16.45
N ILE A 193 18.76 0.25 -15.55
CA ILE A 193 18.64 0.66 -14.15
C ILE A 193 19.29 2.04 -13.90
N SER A 194 19.73 2.72 -14.95
CA SER A 194 20.27 4.07 -14.84
C SER A 194 19.22 5.02 -14.26
N SER A 195 19.60 5.76 -13.22
CA SER A 195 18.69 6.63 -12.49
C SER A 195 19.36 7.97 -12.19
N PRO A 196 18.66 9.10 -12.39
CA PRO A 196 19.14 10.40 -11.96
C PRO A 196 19.09 10.56 -10.43
N VAL A 197 18.32 9.73 -9.73
CA VAL A 197 18.14 9.79 -8.28
C VAL A 197 19.31 9.07 -7.57
N PRO A 198 19.98 9.73 -6.60
CA PRO A 198 21.04 9.06 -5.83
C PRO A 198 20.54 7.83 -5.08
N SER A 199 21.31 6.74 -5.14
CA SER A 199 20.94 5.46 -4.48
C SER A 199 20.73 5.58 -2.97
N LEU A 200 21.44 6.49 -2.30
CA LEU A 200 21.21 6.79 -0.89
C LEU A 200 19.78 7.32 -0.66
N LEU A 201 19.31 8.25 -1.50
CA LEU A 201 17.97 8.82 -1.38
C LEU A 201 16.90 7.76 -1.65
N ALA A 202 17.08 6.94 -2.68
CA ALA A 202 16.20 5.78 -2.96
C ALA A 202 16.14 4.80 -1.77
N SER A 203 17.29 4.47 -1.17
CA SER A 203 17.32 3.57 0.00
C SER A 203 16.65 4.17 1.24
N GLN A 204 16.80 5.47 1.47
CA GLN A 204 16.11 6.17 2.56
C GLN A 204 14.60 6.16 2.34
N TYR A 205 14.14 6.36 1.10
CA TYR A 205 12.73 6.29 0.76
C TYR A 205 12.17 4.88 0.95
N ALA A 206 12.85 3.85 0.45
CA ALA A 206 12.41 2.46 0.63
C ALA A 206 12.22 2.12 2.12
N VAL A 207 13.18 2.49 2.98
CA VAL A 207 13.09 2.28 4.43
C VAL A 207 11.97 3.12 5.06
N ALA A 208 11.86 4.40 4.71
CA ALA A 208 10.82 5.29 5.23
C ALA A 208 9.40 4.82 4.85
N SER A 209 9.22 4.35 3.60
CA SER A 209 7.97 3.83 3.07
C SER A 209 7.57 2.52 3.74
N LEU A 210 8.52 1.60 3.97
CA LEU A 210 8.28 0.38 4.73
C LEU A 210 7.95 0.65 6.20
N ALA A 211 8.67 1.57 6.85
CA ALA A 211 8.40 1.95 8.24
C ALA A 211 7.02 2.60 8.40
N THR A 212 6.63 3.46 7.44
CA THR A 212 5.31 4.11 7.43
C THR A 212 4.19 3.10 7.17
N ASN A 213 4.41 2.12 6.29
CA ASN A 213 3.49 1.00 6.09
C ASN A 213 3.35 0.14 7.35
N LEU A 214 4.46 -0.22 8.00
CA LEU A 214 4.44 -0.97 9.25
C LEU A 214 3.62 -0.22 10.33
N PHE A 215 3.83 1.09 10.45
CA PHE A 215 3.05 1.93 11.34
C PHE A 215 1.55 1.88 11.01
N MET A 216 1.17 2.07 9.74
CA MET A 216 -0.23 2.01 9.31
C MET A 216 -0.88 0.66 9.66
N TRP A 217 -0.22 -0.45 9.30
CA TRP A 217 -0.73 -1.79 9.56
C TRP A 217 -0.82 -2.13 11.05
N ALA A 218 0.14 -1.67 11.86
CA ALA A 218 0.07 -1.80 13.31
C ALA A 218 -1.14 -1.04 13.89
N VAL A 219 -1.38 0.20 13.42
CA VAL A 219 -2.55 0.99 13.83
C VAL A 219 -3.85 0.31 13.38
N ILE A 220 -3.94 -0.18 12.14
CA ILE A 220 -5.10 -0.95 11.65
C ILE A 220 -5.38 -2.14 12.57
N GLY A 221 -4.37 -2.96 12.86
CA GLY A 221 -4.52 -4.16 13.68
C GLY A 221 -5.00 -3.85 15.10
N LEU A 222 -4.37 -2.88 15.77
CA LEU A 222 -4.73 -2.44 17.12
C LEU A 222 -6.13 -1.81 17.15
N ALA A 223 -6.43 -0.92 16.20
CA ALA A 223 -7.73 -0.27 16.10
C ALA A 223 -8.84 -1.28 15.81
N LEU A 224 -8.63 -2.23 14.89
CA LEU A 224 -9.58 -3.31 14.63
C LEU A 224 -9.87 -4.13 15.88
N GLY A 225 -8.82 -4.54 16.61
CA GLY A 225 -8.97 -5.26 17.86
C GLY A 225 -9.80 -4.50 18.90
N TRP A 226 -9.59 -3.19 18.99
CA TRP A 226 -10.35 -2.34 19.90
C TRP A 226 -11.80 -2.11 19.45
N PHE A 227 -12.03 -1.68 18.20
CA PHE A 227 -13.37 -1.35 17.69
C PHE A 227 -14.26 -2.59 17.59
N ILE A 228 -13.76 -3.72 17.07
CA ILE A 228 -14.55 -4.95 16.94
C ILE A 228 -14.96 -5.46 18.32
N GLN A 229 -14.03 -5.48 19.29
CA GLN A 229 -14.31 -5.98 20.62
C GLN A 229 -15.31 -5.12 21.40
N HIS A 230 -15.28 -3.79 21.24
CA HIS A 230 -16.17 -2.90 21.98
C HIS A 230 -17.53 -2.66 21.31
N TYR A 231 -17.61 -2.71 19.98
CA TYR A 231 -18.81 -2.32 19.24
C TYR A 231 -19.46 -3.46 18.45
N ALA A 232 -18.77 -4.60 18.27
CA ALA A 232 -19.27 -5.77 17.54
C ALA A 232 -19.17 -7.09 18.34
N SER A 233 -18.91 -7.03 19.65
CA SER A 233 -18.74 -8.22 20.51
C SER A 233 -19.97 -9.11 20.62
N SER A 234 -21.16 -8.54 20.70
CA SER A 234 -22.42 -9.31 20.83
C SER A 234 -22.87 -10.00 19.54
N GLU A 235 -22.13 -9.87 18.44
CA GLU A 235 -22.57 -10.30 17.10
C GLU A 235 -21.89 -11.58 16.60
N MET A 236 -20.96 -12.16 17.36
CA MET A 236 -20.24 -13.38 16.99
C MET A 236 -20.47 -14.56 17.95
N GLU A 237 -21.31 -14.40 18.98
CA GLU A 237 -21.68 -15.43 19.97
C GLU A 237 -22.98 -16.18 19.61
N GLY A 238 -23.54 -15.93 18.44
CA GLY A 238 -24.71 -16.62 17.89
C GLY A 238 -24.33 -17.76 16.95
#